data_AF-A0A8J7VBK5-F1
#
_entry.id   AF-A0A8J7VBK5-F1
#
_cell.length_a   1.000
_cell.length_b   1.000
_cell.length_c   1.000
_cell.angle_alpha   90.00
_cell.angle_beta   90.00
_cell.angle_gamma   90.00
#
_symmetry.space_group_name_H-M   'P 1'
#
loop_
_entity.id
_entity.type
_entity.pdbx_description
1 polymer ?
#
loop_
_entity_poly.entity_id
_entity_poly.type
_entity_poly.pdbx_seq_one_letter_code
_entity_poly.pdbx_strand_id
1 'polypeptide(L)'
;MHHRLLSFLTDFERSLAADDPAPDGGTWETSRMVNYHLGLARLDLQVRVGELPSSRGQVLVQGYQLADGTPCLKATLSWTGTERTTEHAIYAKPDVNWTSEARKIAAQWMAGAPAPQTEAPAETPEHLEAAV
;
A
#
# COMPACT_ATOMS: atom_id res chain seq x y z
N MET A 1 11.52 17.34 -7.93
CA MET A 1 10.46 17.66 -6.95
C MET A 1 9.38 16.59 -6.98
N HIS A 2 9.10 15.94 -5.84
CA HIS A 2 8.08 14.89 -5.70
C HIS A 2 6.67 15.50 -5.54
N HIS A 3 6.18 16.14 -6.60
CA HIS A 3 4.93 16.92 -6.59
C HIS A 3 3.65 16.08 -6.48
N ARG A 4 3.74 14.75 -6.58
CA ARG A 4 2.57 13.85 -6.65
C ARG A 4 2.26 13.09 -5.36
N LEU A 5 3.09 13.20 -4.33
CA LEU A 5 2.93 12.41 -3.11
C LEU A 5 1.60 12.71 -2.40
N LEU A 6 1.34 13.99 -2.10
CA LEU A 6 0.12 14.37 -1.39
C LEU A 6 -1.14 14.27 -2.26
N SER A 7 -1.03 14.53 -3.56
CA SER A 7 -2.18 14.35 -4.47
C SER A 7 -2.56 12.88 -4.56
N PHE A 8 -1.58 11.98 -4.65
CA PHE A 8 -1.84 10.54 -4.67
C PHE A 8 -2.50 10.06 -3.37
N LEU A 9 -1.99 10.48 -2.21
CA LEU A 9 -2.63 10.15 -0.92
C LEU A 9 -4.05 10.71 -0.82
N THR A 10 -4.29 11.91 -1.33
CA THR A 10 -5.64 12.52 -1.35
C THR A 10 -6.61 11.71 -2.19
N ASP A 11 -6.20 11.28 -3.39
CA ASP A 11 -7.05 10.44 -4.24
C ASP A 11 -7.29 9.05 -3.62
N PHE A 12 -6.28 8.50 -2.93
CA PHE A 12 -6.40 7.25 -2.18
C PHE A 12 -7.43 7.37 -1.04
N GLU A 13 -7.36 8.39 -0.19
CA GLU A 13 -8.32 8.61 0.91
C GLU A 13 -9.74 8.85 0.42
N ARG A 14 -9.89 9.63 -0.66
CA ARG A 14 -11.19 9.82 -1.29
C ARG A 14 -11.78 8.51 -1.79
N SER A 15 -10.95 7.62 -2.33
CA SER A 15 -11.41 6.30 -2.75
C SER A 15 -11.84 5.45 -1.55
N LEU A 16 -11.07 5.44 -0.47
CA LEU A 16 -11.44 4.72 0.75
C LEU A 16 -12.79 5.20 1.31
N ALA A 17 -12.95 6.51 1.46
CA ALA A 17 -14.19 7.08 1.98
C ALA A 17 -15.40 6.89 1.05
N ALA A 18 -15.17 6.74 -0.25
CA ALA A 18 -16.24 6.47 -1.22
C ALA A 18 -16.71 5.01 -1.17
N ASP A 19 -15.78 4.07 -1.02
CA ASP A 19 -16.09 2.64 -1.05
C ASP A 19 -16.55 2.11 0.32
N ASP A 20 -16.01 2.65 1.42
CA ASP A 20 -16.45 2.36 2.80
C ASP A 20 -16.56 3.67 3.60
N PRO A 21 -17.70 4.39 3.53
CA PRO A 21 -17.86 5.68 4.19
C PRO A 21 -17.97 5.58 5.73
N ALA A 22 -18.28 4.41 6.27
CA ALA A 22 -18.53 4.19 7.70
C ALA A 22 -17.92 2.86 8.18
N PRO A 23 -16.59 2.73 8.17
CA PRO A 23 -15.91 1.49 8.55
C PRO A 23 -16.26 1.10 9.98
N ASP A 24 -16.72 -0.14 10.17
CA ASP A 24 -17.22 -0.66 11.46
C ASP A 24 -18.28 0.23 12.15
N GLY A 25 -19.02 1.04 11.38
CA GLY A 25 -19.98 2.02 11.91
C GLY A 25 -19.34 3.28 12.52
N GLY A 26 -18.03 3.47 12.33
CA GLY A 26 -17.28 4.64 12.78
C GLY A 26 -17.01 5.66 11.66
N THR A 27 -16.16 6.63 11.98
CA THR A 27 -15.69 7.65 11.03
C THR A 27 -14.20 7.47 10.76
N TRP A 28 -13.78 7.62 9.50
CA TRP A 28 -12.37 7.68 9.14
C TRP A 28 -11.68 8.88 9.81
N GLU A 29 -10.55 8.62 10.46
CA GLU A 29 -9.63 9.63 10.96
C GLU A 29 -8.27 9.34 10.35
N THR A 30 -7.75 10.29 9.57
CA THR A 30 -6.51 10.12 8.83
C THR A 30 -5.48 11.16 9.25
N SER A 31 -4.21 10.75 9.27
CA SER A 31 -3.08 11.64 9.53
C SER A 31 -2.04 11.47 8.43
N ARG A 32 -1.46 12.57 7.97
CA ARG A 32 -0.48 12.58 6.88
C ARG A 32 0.85 13.13 7.37
N MET A 33 1.94 12.50 6.94
CA MET A 33 3.29 13.02 7.09
C MET A 33 3.98 13.03 5.74
N VAL A 34 4.80 14.04 5.46
CA VAL A 34 5.53 14.15 4.19
C VAL A 34 6.95 14.66 4.42
N ASN A 35 7.89 14.04 3.73
CA ASN A 35 9.27 14.49 3.60
C ASN A 35 9.62 14.61 2.13
N TYR A 36 9.55 15.83 1.60
CA TYR A 36 9.84 16.10 0.19
C TYR A 36 11.29 15.90 -0.21
N HIS A 37 12.21 16.05 0.75
CA HIS A 37 13.64 15.85 0.53
C HIS A 37 13.94 14.38 0.24
N LEU A 38 13.33 13.47 1.01
CA LEU A 38 13.43 12.02 0.82
C LEU A 38 12.42 11.47 -0.20
N GLY A 39 11.46 12.29 -0.64
CA GLY A 39 10.39 11.84 -1.53
C GLY A 39 9.41 10.88 -0.87
N LEU A 40 9.21 10.98 0.44
CA LEU A 40 8.35 10.08 1.21
C LEU A 40 7.07 10.80 1.65
N ALA A 41 5.95 10.10 1.62
CA ALA A 41 4.73 10.52 2.29
C ALA A 41 4.05 9.31 2.93
N ARG A 42 3.55 9.48 4.14
CA ARG A 42 2.83 8.47 4.89
C ARG A 42 1.41 8.95 5.15
N LEU A 43 0.47 8.02 5.07
CA LEU A 43 -0.91 8.16 5.48
C LEU A 43 -1.20 7.11 6.55
N ASP A 44 -1.53 7.55 7.76
CA ASP A 44 -2.02 6.70 8.84
C ASP A 44 -3.55 6.63 8.76
N LEU A 45 -4.09 5.42 8.81
CA LEU A 45 -5.53 5.14 8.68
C LEU A 45 -6.08 4.68 10.02
N GLN A 46 -7.02 5.44 10.57
CA GLN A 46 -7.67 5.14 11.83
C GLN A 46 -9.18 5.24 11.67
N VAL A 47 -9.90 4.54 12.55
CA VAL A 47 -11.35 4.55 12.60
C VAL A 47 -11.78 4.88 14.02
N ARG A 48 -12.60 5.91 14.18
CA ARG A 48 -13.14 6.29 15.47
C ARG A 48 -14.54 5.72 15.65
N VAL A 49 -14.67 4.81 16.61
CA VAL A 49 -15.95 4.31 17.13
C VAL A 49 -15.98 4.66 18.62
N GLY A 50 -16.76 5.68 19.01
CA GLY A 50 -16.77 6.18 20.40
C GLY A 50 -15.57 7.11 20.71
N GLU A 51 -14.96 6.95 21.88
CA GLU A 51 -13.96 7.91 22.38
C GLU A 51 -12.54 7.70 21.82
N LEU A 52 -12.13 6.47 21.53
CA LEU A 52 -10.76 6.14 21.14
C LEU A 52 -10.66 5.67 19.68
N PRO A 53 -9.77 6.26 18.86
CA PRO A 53 -9.55 5.81 17.49
C PRO A 53 -8.77 4.48 17.48
N SER A 54 -9.22 3.56 16.63
CA SER A 54 -8.57 2.27 16.37
C SER A 54 -7.74 2.35 15.09
N SER A 55 -6.47 1.98 15.17
CA SER A 55 -5.59 1.95 13.99
C SER A 55 -5.98 0.82 13.05
N ARG A 56 -6.09 1.10 11.75
CA ARG A 56 -6.37 0.09 10.71
C ARG A 56 -5.15 -0.26 9.88
N GLY A 57 -4.16 0.62 9.83
CA GLY A 57 -2.95 0.43 9.06
C GLY A 57 -2.39 1.74 8.55
N GLN A 58 -1.55 1.65 7.53
CA GLN A 58 -0.89 2.80 6.93
C GLN A 58 -0.59 2.54 5.46
N VAL A 59 -0.37 3.64 4.73
CA VAL A 59 0.14 3.65 3.37
C VAL A 59 1.37 4.55 3.31
N LEU A 60 2.50 3.98 2.89
CA LEU A 60 3.73 4.73 2.63
C LEU A 60 3.92 4.87 1.13
N VAL A 61 4.07 6.10 0.64
CA VAL A 61 4.35 6.42 -0.75
C VAL A 61 5.75 6.99 -0.86
N GLN A 62 6.57 6.39 -1.71
CA GLN A 62 7.90 6.85 -2.06
C GLN A 62 7.95 7.27 -3.52
N GLY A 63 8.34 8.50 -3.79
CA GLY A 63 8.66 8.98 -5.12
C GLY A 63 10.10 8.67 -5.47
N TYR A 64 10.33 8.25 -6.72
CA TYR A 64 11.65 8.03 -7.28
C TYR A 64 11.65 8.34 -8.78
N GLN A 65 12.83 8.37 -9.40
CA GLN A 65 12.97 8.54 -10.84
C GLN A 65 13.71 7.34 -11.42
N LEU A 66 13.31 6.91 -12.61
CA LEU A 66 14.07 5.96 -13.40
C LEU A 66 15.29 6.65 -14.03
N ALA A 67 16.19 5.87 -14.62
CA ALA A 67 17.41 6.36 -15.25
C ALA A 67 17.17 7.35 -16.41
N ASP A 68 15.99 7.27 -17.04
CA ASP A 68 15.54 8.18 -18.10
C ASP A 68 14.87 9.46 -17.56
N GLY A 69 14.81 9.64 -16.24
CA GLY A 69 14.15 10.78 -15.58
C GLY A 69 12.64 10.59 -15.38
N THR A 70 12.07 9.46 -15.77
CA THR A 70 10.63 9.19 -15.63
C THR A 70 10.25 9.12 -14.15
N PRO A 71 9.32 9.98 -13.66
CA PRO A 71 8.91 9.97 -12.26
C PRO A 71 8.04 8.75 -11.97
N CYS A 72 8.29 8.07 -10.86
CA CYS A 72 7.55 6.88 -10.43
C CYS A 72 7.19 6.99 -8.95
N LEU A 73 6.19 6.21 -8.54
CA LEU A 73 5.81 6.05 -7.15
C LEU A 73 5.94 4.57 -6.74
N LYS A 74 6.28 4.33 -5.49
CA LYS A 74 6.13 3.03 -4.82
C LYS A 74 5.17 3.23 -3.66
N ALA A 75 4.09 2.47 -3.61
CA ALA A 75 3.17 2.42 -2.49
C ALA A 75 3.42 1.14 -1.69
N THR A 76 3.66 1.26 -0.39
CA THR A 76 3.76 0.16 0.55
C THR A 76 2.54 0.20 1.46
N LEU A 77 1.75 -0.87 1.42
CA LEU A 77 0.52 -1.06 2.17
C LEU A 77 0.79 -1.90 3.40
N SER A 78 0.24 -1.50 4.55
CA SER A 78 0.25 -2.34 5.74
C SER A 78 -1.06 -2.22 6.52
N TRP A 79 -1.34 -3.23 7.32
CA TRP A 79 -2.57 -3.37 8.09
C TRP A 79 -2.23 -3.60 9.56
N THR A 80 -3.08 -3.10 10.46
CA THR A 80 -2.90 -3.34 11.89
C THR A 80 -3.12 -4.81 12.23
N GLY A 81 -2.28 -5.36 13.11
CA GLY A 81 -2.37 -6.76 13.52
C GLY A 81 -1.66 -7.75 12.59
N THR A 82 -0.91 -7.27 11.60
CA THR A 82 -0.05 -8.09 10.75
C THR A 82 1.30 -7.42 10.50
N GLU A 83 2.35 -8.22 10.41
CA GLU A 83 3.69 -7.78 10.00
C GLU A 83 3.85 -7.75 8.47
N ARG A 84 2.79 -8.12 7.73
CA ARG A 84 2.83 -8.18 6.27
C ARG A 84 2.64 -6.81 5.65
N THR A 85 3.41 -6.60 4.60
CA THR A 85 3.27 -5.44 3.74
C THR A 85 3.08 -5.89 2.29
N THR A 86 2.46 -5.03 1.49
CA THR A 86 2.35 -5.23 0.04
C THR A 86 2.90 -4.02 -0.67
N GLU A 87 3.83 -4.22 -1.60
CA GLU A 87 4.44 -3.15 -2.36
C GLU A 87 3.89 -3.09 -3.78
N HIS A 88 3.62 -1.88 -4.27
CA HIS A 88 3.16 -1.60 -5.61
C HIS A 88 3.99 -0.49 -6.24
N ALA A 89 4.66 -0.78 -7.35
CA ALA A 89 5.34 0.22 -8.16
C ALA A 89 4.40 0.77 -9.24
N ILE A 90 4.34 2.09 -9.34
CA ILE A 90 3.48 2.84 -10.27
C ILE A 90 4.40 3.70 -11.14
N TYR A 91 4.40 3.40 -12.44
CA TYR A 91 5.29 4.02 -13.41
C TYR A 91 4.55 5.10 -14.21
N ALA A 92 5.17 6.26 -14.41
CA ALA A 92 4.62 7.30 -15.28
C ALA A 92 4.69 6.89 -16.76
N LYS A 93 3.69 6.15 -17.22
CA LYS A 93 3.45 5.90 -18.64
C LYS A 93 2.65 7.07 -19.25
N PRO A 94 2.73 7.33 -20.58
CA PRO A 94 2.03 8.44 -21.23
C PRO A 94 0.54 8.55 -20.88
N ASP A 95 -0.14 7.40 -20.72
CA ASP A 95 -1.58 7.34 -20.43
C ASP A 95 -1.88 7.00 -18.96
N VAL A 96 -0.92 7.14 -18.05
CA VAL A 96 -1.16 6.79 -16.65
C VAL A 96 -2.15 7.78 -16.02
N ASN A 97 -3.25 7.24 -15.50
CA ASN A 97 -4.20 8.01 -14.71
C ASN A 97 -3.91 7.77 -13.23
N TRP A 98 -3.20 8.72 -12.61
CA TRP A 98 -2.77 8.62 -11.21
C TRP A 98 -3.92 8.46 -10.22
N THR A 99 -5.05 9.11 -10.47
CA THR A 99 -6.26 8.97 -9.64
C THR A 99 -6.83 7.56 -9.74
N SER A 100 -6.82 6.96 -10.94
CA SER A 100 -7.24 5.58 -11.13
C SER A 100 -6.29 4.58 -10.47
N GLU A 101 -4.98 4.84 -10.51
CA GLU A 101 -4.00 4.03 -9.79
C GLU A 101 -4.20 4.14 -8.28
N ALA A 102 -4.39 5.34 -7.74
CA ALA A 102 -4.69 5.54 -6.33
C ALA A 102 -5.95 4.77 -5.88
N ARG A 103 -7.01 4.78 -6.68
CA ARG A 103 -8.23 3.98 -6.45
C ARG A 103 -7.95 2.48 -6.45
N LYS A 104 -7.16 1.96 -7.39
CA LYS A 104 -6.79 0.53 -7.42
C LYS A 104 -6.02 0.13 -6.16
N ILE A 105 -5.06 0.95 -5.74
CA ILE A 105 -4.28 0.73 -4.53
C ILE A 105 -5.18 0.79 -3.28
N ALA A 106 -6.15 1.71 -3.23
CA ALA A 106 -7.15 1.78 -2.16
C ALA A 106 -8.02 0.52 -2.09
N ALA A 107 -8.52 0.04 -3.23
CA ALA A 107 -9.28 -1.20 -3.30
C ALA A 107 -8.46 -2.40 -2.83
N GLN A 108 -7.18 -2.48 -3.21
CA GLN A 108 -6.27 -3.53 -2.73
C GLN A 108 -6.04 -3.44 -1.22
N TRP A 109 -5.87 -2.23 -0.69
CA TRP A 109 -5.74 -2.05 0.75
C TRP A 109 -7.01 -2.50 1.50
N MET A 110 -8.21 -2.17 1.00
CA MET A 110 -9.47 -2.61 1.62
C MET A 110 -9.71 -4.12 1.50
N ALA A 111 -9.20 -4.78 0.45
CA ALA A 111 -9.28 -6.23 0.31
C ALA A 111 -8.55 -6.97 1.46
N GLY A 112 -7.70 -6.27 2.21
CA GLY A 112 -7.02 -6.78 3.39
C GLY A 112 -5.63 -7.32 3.10
N ALA A 113 -4.94 -7.74 4.16
CA ALA A 113 -3.59 -8.26 4.08
C ALA A 113 -3.54 -9.56 3.25
N PRO A 114 -2.47 -9.78 2.46
CA PRO A 114 -2.36 -10.97 1.62
C PRO A 114 -2.36 -12.25 2.47
N ALA A 115 -2.99 -13.29 1.95
CA ALA A 115 -3.04 -14.61 2.58
C ALA A 115 -1.62 -15.19 2.80
N PRO A 116 -1.44 -16.07 3.81
CA PRO A 116 -0.16 -16.73 4.01
C PRO A 116 0.20 -17.50 2.75
N GLN A 117 1.37 -17.25 2.18
CA GLN A 117 1.92 -18.19 1.23
C GLN A 117 2.22 -19.46 2.02
N THR A 118 1.41 -20.49 1.82
CA THR A 118 1.79 -21.85 2.16
C THR A 118 3.01 -22.15 1.30
N GLU A 119 4.21 -22.09 1.90
CA GLU A 119 5.40 -22.68 1.28
C GLU A 119 5.05 -24.12 0.93
N ALA A 120 4.98 -24.42 -0.36
CA ALA A 120 4.89 -25.79 -0.82
C ALA A 120 6.11 -26.53 -0.26
N PRO A 121 5.95 -27.71 0.37
CA PRO A 121 7.08 -28.44 0.90
C PRO A 121 8.07 -28.68 -0.24
N ALA A 122 9.31 -28.27 -0.03
CA ALA A 122 10.41 -28.53 -0.95
C ALA A 122 10.46 -30.04 -1.20
N GLU A 123 10.06 -30.46 -2.41
CA GLU A 123 10.22 -31.83 -2.86
C GLU A 123 11.71 -32.16 -2.75
N THR A 124 12.03 -33.03 -1.78
CA THR A 124 13.39 -33.53 -1.57
C THR A 124 13.68 -34.46 -2.73
N PRO A 125 14.68 -34.20 -3.59
CA PRO A 125 15.04 -35.16 -4.63
C PRO A 125 15.76 -36.34 -3.97
N GLU A 126 15.00 -37.36 -3.56
CA GLU A 126 15.52 -38.71 -3.34
C GLU A 126 15.82 -39.35 -4.71
N HIS A 127 17.05 -39.20 -5.21
CA HIS A 127 17.74 -40.23 -6.00
C HIS A 127 19.16 -39.78 -6.36
N LEU A 128 20.19 -40.36 -5.72
CA LEU A 128 21.29 -41.08 -6.39
C LEU A 128 22.32 -41.63 -5.38
N GLU A 129 22.98 -42.72 -5.79
CA GLU A 129 24.12 -43.43 -5.19
C GLU A 129 23.84 -44.52 -4.15
N ALA A 130 24.42 -45.71 -4.22
CA ALA A 130 25.15 -46.42 -5.27
C ALA A 130 25.27 -47.88 -4.81
N ALA A 131 25.23 -48.82 -5.76
CA ALA A 131 25.61 -50.20 -5.54
C ALA A 131 27.13 -50.30 -5.31
N VAL A 132 27.55 -51.00 -4.24
CA VAL A 132 28.76 -51.86 -4.18
C VAL A 132 28.48 -53.00 -3.22
#